data_AF-A0A4T0DCV0-F1
#
_entry.id   AF-A0A4T0DCV0-F1
#
_cell.length_a   1.000
_cell.length_b   1.000
_cell.length_c   1.000
_cell.angle_alpha   90.00
_cell.angle_beta   90.00
_cell.angle_gamma   90.00
#
_symmetry.space_group_name_H-M   'P 1'
#
loop_
_entity.id
_entity.type
_entity.pdbx_description
1 polymer ?
#
loop_
_entity_poly.entity_id
_entity_poly.type
_entity_poly.pdbx_seq_one_letter_code
_entity_poly.pdbx_strand_id
1 'polypeptide(L)'
;LRYVFLACLCNEDTDFSSPGNGSTVESVRHCLWSLRRLLGPNYAVIPITGESVLKEPWTASCALFVMPGGADVGYCRTLNGEGNRKISAYVNKGGAYLGLCAGGYYACKRCEFEAGKKGMEVCGDRELGFYPGICRGLAFPGFVYHSEAGARAAELSVNKEALSTVGGAVPETFRSYYNGGGVFVDAEKYKDQGVQVLASYTERLHVESGEGTAAVVYRKVGEGSVVLTGPHPEFAAVNLTKGGDNPAYPRIVEALATDDKQRVDFMKAYLAKLGLTPSQDDQGVPSLSRLHLSTLESSEVSDLVSSWSDIVEEVDGEFLIKGENDTFQLEKQSGPWKSPEPTSTLSLQKVADALPTVVKDIVTDALTGTSDSTKPVTKTDAGIVDYDKITKKLLVHDTSLPDTKQTPYFNHHAYFANLAHYKKRHLHDISETFGNVLLYGEVVTSTNTLLEKNPKLLEKLPVGTTATATTQVAGRGRGNNVWVSPPGSLMFSTMLRHPISLSTTAPVVFIQYLAALAIVNGIHTYDRNYSLLPIKLKWPNDIYALDPSIHQLPRRTSDIQSISLPTSQHKS
;
A
#
# COMPACT_ATOMS: atom_id res chain seq x y z
N LEU A 1 -0.60 17.54 -0.32
CA LEU A 1 -1.16 16.24 0.13
C LEU A 1 -0.64 15.94 1.53
N ARG A 2 -1.46 15.38 2.43
CA ARG A 2 -1.02 14.89 3.75
C ARG A 2 -0.80 13.38 3.67
N TYR A 3 0.29 12.89 4.23
CA TYR A 3 0.73 11.50 4.09
C TYR A 3 0.73 10.77 5.42
N VAL A 4 0.35 9.50 5.39
CA VAL A 4 0.55 8.56 6.50
C VAL A 4 1.78 7.74 6.15
N PHE A 5 2.83 7.86 6.95
CA PHE A 5 4.07 7.14 6.74
C PHE A 5 4.16 5.95 7.69
N LEU A 6 4.25 4.75 7.12
CA LEU A 6 4.43 3.50 7.83
C LEU A 6 5.90 3.10 7.79
N ALA A 7 6.59 3.08 8.92
CA ALA A 7 7.98 2.67 9.00
C ALA A 7 8.10 1.15 8.84
N CYS A 8 8.40 0.72 7.62
CA CYS A 8 8.63 -0.66 7.23
C CYS A 8 10.12 -0.96 7.34
N LEU A 9 10.51 -1.51 8.48
CA LEU A 9 11.86 -1.97 8.77
C LEU A 9 11.91 -3.50 8.64
N CYS A 10 11.53 -4.04 7.48
CA CYS A 10 11.63 -5.47 7.18
C CYS A 10 13.04 -5.81 6.63
N ASN A 11 13.47 -7.07 6.72
CA ASN A 11 14.63 -7.55 5.94
C ASN A 11 14.23 -7.78 4.48
N GLU A 12 15.13 -7.44 3.56
CA GLU A 12 14.94 -7.61 2.11
C GLU A 12 15.28 -9.02 1.62
N ASP A 13 15.91 -9.86 2.45
CA ASP A 13 16.34 -11.22 2.09
C ASP A 13 15.56 -12.30 2.84
N THR A 14 15.05 -13.26 2.08
CA THR A 14 14.37 -14.50 2.51
C THR A 14 15.30 -15.50 3.23
N ASP A 15 16.41 -15.04 3.81
CA ASP A 15 17.30 -15.91 4.59
C ASP A 15 16.89 -15.86 6.07
N PHE A 16 16.16 -16.90 6.48
CA PHE A 16 15.39 -17.04 7.72
C PHE A 16 16.25 -17.13 9.00
N SER A 17 17.50 -16.64 9.00
CA SER A 17 18.45 -16.81 10.10
C SER A 17 18.99 -15.51 10.74
N SER A 18 18.66 -14.32 10.18
CA SER A 18 19.10 -13.02 10.74
C SER A 18 17.96 -12.30 11.47
N PRO A 19 18.17 -11.75 12.69
CA PRO A 19 17.15 -10.96 13.38
C PRO A 19 16.79 -9.73 12.55
N GLY A 20 15.53 -9.69 12.07
CA GLY A 20 14.99 -8.66 11.18
C GLY A 20 15.31 -7.21 11.57
N ASN A 21 15.25 -6.31 10.59
CA ASN A 21 15.40 -4.86 10.80
C ASN A 21 14.33 -4.24 11.72
N GLY A 22 13.30 -5.00 12.13
CA GLY A 22 12.30 -4.58 13.08
C GLY A 22 10.92 -5.16 12.79
N SER A 23 10.23 -4.69 11.74
CA SER A 23 8.83 -5.03 11.48
C SER A 23 8.67 -6.38 10.78
N THR A 24 7.57 -7.10 11.05
CA THR A 24 7.23 -8.28 10.25
C THR A 24 6.51 -7.87 8.96
N VAL A 25 6.69 -8.65 7.90
CA VAL A 25 5.98 -8.46 6.62
C VAL A 25 4.46 -8.52 6.83
N GLU A 26 3.99 -9.43 7.67
CA GLU A 26 2.56 -9.61 7.93
C GLU A 26 1.94 -8.41 8.63
N SER A 27 2.59 -7.90 9.70
CA SER A 27 2.11 -6.70 10.38
C SER A 27 2.10 -5.48 9.45
N VAL A 28 3.10 -5.34 8.56
CA VAL A 28 3.11 -4.29 7.54
C VAL A 28 1.94 -4.43 6.56
N ARG A 29 1.67 -5.64 6.06
CA ARG A 29 0.57 -5.90 5.12
C ARG A 29 -0.79 -5.56 5.72
N HIS A 30 -1.08 -6.05 6.93
CA HIS A 30 -2.31 -5.75 7.64
C HIS A 30 -2.45 -4.24 7.94
N CYS A 31 -1.37 -3.60 8.37
CA CYS A 31 -1.37 -2.16 8.64
C CYS A 31 -1.65 -1.35 7.36
N LEU A 32 -1.01 -1.66 6.24
CA LEU A 32 -1.25 -0.99 4.96
C LEU A 32 -2.70 -1.18 4.50
N TRP A 33 -3.24 -2.40 4.58
CA TRP A 33 -4.61 -2.68 4.19
C TRP A 33 -5.61 -1.89 5.03
N SER A 34 -5.51 -1.99 6.36
CA SER A 34 -6.42 -1.32 7.30
C SER A 34 -6.33 0.20 7.15
N LEU A 35 -5.13 0.78 7.13
CA LEU A 35 -4.99 2.23 7.05
C LEU A 35 -5.39 2.77 5.67
N ARG A 36 -5.12 2.08 4.56
CA ARG A 36 -5.58 2.53 3.23
C ARG A 36 -7.10 2.55 3.13
N ARG A 37 -7.77 1.55 3.68
CA ARG A 37 -9.24 1.51 3.76
C ARG A 37 -9.78 2.64 4.62
N LEU A 38 -9.20 2.84 5.80
CA LEU A 38 -9.71 3.81 6.77
C LEU A 38 -9.33 5.26 6.45
N LEU A 39 -8.24 5.52 5.73
CA LEU A 39 -7.70 6.87 5.51
C LEU A 39 -7.60 7.25 4.03
N GLY A 40 -7.72 6.31 3.10
CA GLY A 40 -7.46 6.48 1.67
C GLY A 40 -8.14 7.67 0.98
N PRO A 41 -9.40 8.03 1.30
CA PRO A 41 -10.04 9.21 0.71
C PRO A 41 -9.37 10.54 1.06
N ASN A 42 -8.69 10.62 2.21
CA ASN A 42 -8.13 11.86 2.75
C ASN A 42 -6.60 11.85 2.83
N TYR A 43 -5.98 10.68 2.84
CA TYR A 43 -4.54 10.50 3.08
C TYR A 43 -3.97 9.40 2.19
N ALA A 44 -2.75 9.62 1.69
CA ALA A 44 -1.96 8.57 1.05
C ALA A 44 -1.14 7.81 2.11
N VAL A 45 -1.25 6.48 2.14
CA VAL A 45 -0.52 5.60 3.07
C VAL A 45 0.70 5.00 2.39
N ILE A 46 1.89 5.37 2.87
CA ILE A 46 3.19 5.08 2.25
C ILE A 46 4.07 4.28 3.22
N PRO A 47 4.58 3.10 2.82
CA PRO A 47 5.67 2.46 3.55
C PRO A 47 7.00 3.18 3.31
N ILE A 48 7.78 3.41 4.36
CA ILE A 48 9.12 4.02 4.32
C ILE A 48 10.13 3.15 5.06
N THR A 49 11.38 3.16 4.63
CA THR A 49 12.46 2.37 5.27
C THR A 49 13.11 3.15 6.41
N GLY A 50 13.93 2.48 7.22
CA GLY A 50 14.76 3.16 8.22
C GLY A 50 15.70 4.21 7.63
N GLU A 51 16.26 3.94 6.45
CA GLU A 51 17.06 4.90 5.73
C GLU A 51 16.26 6.13 5.33
N SER A 52 15.02 5.97 4.86
CA SER A 52 14.12 7.09 4.57
C SER A 52 13.82 7.91 5.83
N VAL A 53 13.61 7.26 6.99
CA VAL A 53 13.41 7.95 8.27
C VAL A 53 14.62 8.83 8.62
N LEU A 54 15.83 8.32 8.35
CA LEU A 54 17.08 8.99 8.66
C LEU A 54 17.48 10.06 7.64
N LYS A 55 17.22 9.87 6.34
CA LYS A 55 17.82 10.71 5.28
C LYS A 55 16.82 11.60 4.55
N GLU A 56 15.54 11.23 4.52
CA GLU A 56 14.53 11.95 3.72
C GLU A 56 13.73 12.95 4.56
N PRO A 57 13.24 14.06 3.97
CA PRO A 57 12.48 15.09 4.68
C PRO A 57 11.00 14.73 4.88
N TRP A 58 10.71 13.55 5.46
CA TRP A 58 9.35 13.02 5.59
C TRP A 58 8.44 13.81 6.57
N THR A 59 9.04 14.48 7.56
CA THR A 59 8.27 15.12 8.66
C THR A 59 7.34 16.24 8.22
N ALA A 60 7.68 16.99 7.16
CA ALA A 60 6.92 18.17 6.74
C ALA A 60 5.53 17.84 6.16
N SER A 61 5.37 16.65 5.58
CA SER A 61 4.13 16.21 4.95
C SER A 61 3.45 15.06 5.69
N CYS A 62 4.04 14.60 6.80
CA CYS A 62 3.56 13.51 7.62
C CYS A 62 2.39 13.96 8.51
N ALA A 63 1.23 13.33 8.32
CA ALA A 63 0.07 13.45 9.20
C ALA A 63 0.07 12.38 10.30
N LEU A 64 0.62 11.19 10.01
CA LEU A 64 0.75 10.10 10.98
C LEU A 64 2.01 9.30 10.67
N PHE A 65 2.83 9.08 11.70
CA PHE A 65 3.97 8.17 11.66
C PHE A 65 3.61 6.87 12.37
N VAL A 66 3.69 5.75 11.68
CA VAL A 66 3.25 4.44 12.18
C VAL A 66 4.44 3.50 12.32
N MET A 67 4.58 2.89 13.50
CA MET A 67 5.54 1.81 13.78
C MET A 67 4.76 0.49 13.97
N PRO A 68 4.85 -0.46 13.03
CA PRO A 68 4.07 -1.70 13.06
C PRO A 68 4.60 -2.74 14.08
N GLY A 69 3.92 -3.88 14.16
CA GLY A 69 4.37 -5.06 14.91
C GLY A 69 5.65 -5.70 14.35
N GLY A 70 6.37 -6.44 15.19
CA GLY A 70 7.73 -6.90 14.88
C GLY A 70 8.57 -7.28 16.10
N ALA A 71 9.88 -7.12 15.96
CA ALA A 71 10.89 -7.19 17.02
C ALA A 71 11.47 -5.79 17.25
N ASP A 72 11.15 -5.17 18.38
CA ASP A 72 11.48 -3.77 18.68
C ASP A 72 13.01 -3.49 18.76
N VAL A 73 13.82 -4.51 19.06
CA VAL A 73 15.29 -4.39 19.06
C VAL A 73 15.81 -4.02 17.67
N GLY A 74 15.15 -4.47 16.58
CA GLY A 74 15.49 -4.05 15.22
C GLY A 74 15.29 -2.55 15.01
N TYR A 75 14.20 -2.00 15.56
CA TYR A 75 13.94 -0.56 15.55
C TYR A 75 15.03 0.19 16.31
N CYS A 76 15.41 -0.30 17.49
CA CYS A 76 16.48 0.28 18.31
C CYS A 76 17.81 0.32 17.54
N ARG A 77 18.21 -0.78 16.90
CA ARG A 77 19.45 -0.85 16.11
C ARG A 77 19.48 0.18 14.97
N THR A 78 18.33 0.43 14.36
CA THR A 78 18.24 1.28 13.16
C THR A 78 18.06 2.76 13.50
N LEU A 79 17.26 3.08 14.53
CA LEU A 79 16.74 4.43 14.75
C LEU A 79 17.27 5.12 16.02
N ASN A 80 17.94 4.41 16.93
CA ASN A 80 18.53 5.04 18.11
C ASN A 80 19.48 6.19 17.73
N GLY A 81 19.41 7.28 18.49
CA GLY A 81 20.08 8.53 18.21
C GLY A 81 19.29 9.41 17.23
N GLU A 82 19.75 9.50 15.99
CA GLU A 82 19.21 10.51 15.06
C GLU A 82 17.75 10.25 14.66
N GLY A 83 17.39 8.99 14.39
CA GLY A 83 16.02 8.62 14.01
C GLY A 83 15.02 8.98 15.09
N ASN A 84 15.30 8.61 16.34
CA ASN A 84 14.47 8.93 17.49
C ASN A 84 14.38 10.43 17.74
N ARG A 85 15.48 11.18 17.61
CA ARG A 85 15.42 12.65 17.69
C ARG A 85 14.48 13.26 16.64
N LYS A 86 14.47 12.74 15.41
CA LYS A 86 13.55 13.19 14.34
C LYS A 86 12.10 12.84 14.67
N ILE A 87 11.83 11.61 15.09
CA ILE A 87 10.48 11.16 15.46
C ILE A 87 9.96 11.98 16.66
N SER A 88 10.74 12.12 17.73
CA SER A 88 10.38 12.92 18.89
C SER A 88 10.17 14.38 18.54
N ALA A 89 11.02 14.98 17.69
CA ALA A 89 10.83 16.37 17.26
C ALA A 89 9.55 16.55 16.41
N TYR A 90 9.23 15.61 15.54
CA TYR A 90 7.99 15.59 14.76
C TYR A 90 6.76 15.56 15.68
N VAL A 91 6.71 14.61 16.64
CA VAL A 91 5.58 14.50 17.57
C VAL A 91 5.46 15.75 18.45
N ASN A 92 6.56 16.24 19.03
CA ASN A 92 6.52 17.44 19.89
C ASN A 92 6.00 18.69 19.17
N LYS A 93 6.14 18.77 17.84
CA LYS A 93 5.66 19.88 16.99
C LYS A 93 4.27 19.65 16.40
N GLY A 94 3.46 18.79 17.00
CA GLY A 94 2.07 18.55 16.57
C GLY A 94 1.86 17.30 15.72
N GLY A 95 2.91 16.52 15.46
CA GLY A 95 2.81 15.26 14.73
C GLY A 95 2.07 14.16 15.51
N ALA A 96 1.48 13.21 14.79
CA ALA A 96 0.84 12.03 15.36
C ALA A 96 1.71 10.77 15.22
N TYR A 97 1.77 9.94 16.26
CA TYR A 97 2.45 8.64 16.28
C TYR A 97 1.46 7.51 16.62
N LEU A 98 1.55 6.39 15.88
CA LEU A 98 0.85 5.15 16.18
C LEU A 98 1.85 4.00 16.30
N GLY A 99 1.95 3.38 17.48
CA GLY A 99 2.79 2.22 17.72
C GLY A 99 1.96 0.96 17.94
N LEU A 100 2.14 -0.05 17.09
CA LEU A 100 1.37 -1.30 17.13
C LEU A 100 2.25 -2.43 17.65
N CYS A 101 1.83 -3.11 18.73
CA CYS A 101 2.57 -4.20 19.38
C CYS A 101 4.04 -3.81 19.64
N ALA A 102 5.01 -4.36 18.90
CA ALA A 102 6.43 -3.98 18.98
C ALA A 102 6.68 -2.47 18.82
N GLY A 103 5.93 -1.79 17.96
CA GLY A 103 5.98 -0.33 17.84
C GLY A 103 5.42 0.40 19.07
N GLY A 104 4.54 -0.27 19.82
CA GLY A 104 4.06 0.15 21.14
C GLY A 104 5.13 -0.02 22.22
N TYR A 105 5.75 -1.20 22.32
CA TYR A 105 6.89 -1.45 23.23
C TYR A 105 8.03 -0.48 22.98
N TYR A 106 8.38 -0.25 21.71
CA TYR A 106 9.47 0.65 21.28
C TYR A 106 9.27 2.09 21.75
N ALA A 107 8.03 2.55 21.83
CA ALA A 107 7.69 3.90 22.25
C ALA A 107 7.48 4.05 23.77
N CYS A 108 7.68 3.00 24.56
CA CYS A 108 7.64 3.06 26.02
C CYS A 108 9.00 3.42 26.60
N LYS A 109 9.06 3.95 27.82
CA LYS A 109 10.33 4.24 28.49
C LYS A 109 11.15 2.97 28.70
N ARG A 110 10.45 1.86 28.96
CA ARG A 110 11.03 0.54 29.15
C ARG A 110 10.15 -0.55 28.54
N CYS A 111 10.80 -1.51 27.88
CA CYS A 111 10.20 -2.73 27.39
C CYS A 111 10.63 -3.88 28.32
N GLU A 112 9.67 -4.71 28.73
CA GLU A 112 9.92 -5.96 29.45
C GLU A 112 9.14 -7.09 28.78
N PHE A 113 9.75 -7.73 27.80
CA PHE A 113 9.15 -8.85 27.07
C PHE A 113 9.81 -10.16 27.50
N GLU A 114 9.01 -11.11 28.00
CA GLU A 114 9.47 -12.45 28.41
C GLU A 114 10.67 -12.38 29.38
N ALA A 115 10.59 -11.48 30.37
CA ALA A 115 11.65 -11.25 31.35
C ALA A 115 12.02 -12.53 32.11
N GLY A 116 13.32 -12.84 32.16
CA GLY A 116 13.86 -14.05 32.77
C GLY A 116 13.84 -15.30 31.87
N LYS A 117 13.23 -15.25 30.68
CA LYS A 117 13.14 -16.40 29.78
C LYS A 117 14.32 -16.42 28.80
N LYS A 118 15.28 -17.32 29.08
CA LYS A 118 16.48 -17.48 28.25
C LYS A 118 16.14 -17.68 26.77
N GLY A 119 16.70 -16.83 25.91
CA GLY A 119 16.52 -16.88 24.45
C GLY A 119 15.27 -16.17 23.92
N MET A 120 14.36 -15.71 24.79
CA MET A 120 13.16 -14.94 24.42
C MET A 120 13.14 -13.53 25.04
N GLU A 121 13.91 -13.32 26.11
CA GLU A 121 13.96 -12.06 26.84
C GLU A 121 14.37 -10.89 25.95
N VAL A 122 13.52 -9.86 25.96
CA VAL A 122 13.83 -8.55 25.41
C VAL A 122 13.46 -7.51 26.48
N CYS A 123 14.44 -7.13 27.29
CA CYS A 123 14.28 -6.17 28.37
C CYS A 123 15.24 -5.00 28.22
N GLY A 124 14.75 -3.78 28.43
CA GLY A 124 15.60 -2.60 28.49
C GLY A 124 14.86 -1.31 28.21
N ASP A 125 15.60 -0.21 28.33
CA ASP A 125 15.05 1.12 28.12
C ASP A 125 14.96 1.43 26.62
N ARG A 126 14.04 2.33 26.24
CA ARG A 126 13.94 2.85 24.87
C ARG A 126 14.05 4.37 24.89
N GLU A 127 14.67 4.93 23.87
CA GLU A 127 14.97 6.36 23.80
C GLU A 127 13.71 7.21 23.55
N LEU A 128 12.72 6.70 22.78
CA LEU A 128 11.50 7.45 22.46
C LEU A 128 10.70 7.84 23.71
N GLY A 129 10.42 6.87 24.60
CA GLY A 129 9.81 7.12 25.90
C GLY A 129 8.50 7.90 25.88
N PHE A 130 7.69 7.80 24.83
CA PHE A 130 6.41 8.48 24.74
C PHE A 130 5.43 8.00 25.80
N TYR A 131 5.41 6.70 26.12
CA TYR A 131 4.79 6.24 27.35
C TYR A 131 5.84 6.23 28.47
N PRO A 132 5.59 6.93 29.60
CA PRO A 132 6.61 7.14 30.64
C PRO A 132 6.93 5.87 31.44
N GLY A 133 6.09 4.84 31.39
CA GLY A 133 6.23 3.61 32.14
C GLY A 133 6.75 2.43 31.33
N ILE A 134 6.42 1.24 31.83
CA ILE A 134 6.82 -0.06 31.27
C ILE A 134 5.69 -0.57 30.38
N CYS A 135 6.02 -1.08 29.19
CA CYS A 135 5.16 -2.04 28.50
C CYS A 135 5.69 -3.45 28.76
N ARG A 136 4.86 -4.27 29.41
CA ARG A 136 5.24 -5.60 29.89
C ARG A 136 4.53 -6.68 29.10
N GLY A 137 5.30 -7.58 28.53
CA GLY A 137 4.88 -8.72 27.74
C GLY A 137 5.29 -10.03 28.39
N LEU A 138 4.52 -11.09 28.24
CA LEU A 138 3.31 -11.17 27.40
C LEU A 138 2.05 -10.91 28.23
N ALA A 139 1.06 -10.20 27.69
CA ALA A 139 -0.24 -10.07 28.35
C ALA A 139 -0.91 -11.44 28.57
N PHE A 140 -0.73 -12.36 27.60
CA PHE A 140 -1.17 -13.75 27.63
C PHE A 140 -0.02 -14.69 27.17
N PRO A 141 0.12 -15.89 27.76
CA PRO A 141 1.24 -16.78 27.49
C PRO A 141 1.11 -17.47 26.13
N GLY A 142 2.17 -18.16 25.71
CA GLY A 142 2.14 -19.08 24.55
C GLY A 142 2.71 -18.52 23.25
N PHE A 143 3.27 -17.30 23.24
CA PHE A 143 3.93 -16.75 22.06
C PHE A 143 5.12 -17.61 21.61
N VAL A 144 5.19 -17.82 20.31
CA VAL A 144 6.30 -18.46 19.60
C VAL A 144 6.60 -17.62 18.37
N TYR A 145 7.87 -17.31 18.13
CA TYR A 145 8.26 -16.55 16.94
C TYR A 145 7.86 -17.28 15.67
N HIS A 146 7.34 -16.52 14.69
CA HIS A 146 6.92 -17.04 13.38
C HIS A 146 5.83 -18.12 13.43
N SER A 147 4.95 -18.04 14.44
CA SER A 147 3.93 -19.03 14.74
C SER A 147 2.65 -18.37 15.26
N GLU A 148 1.51 -19.06 15.07
CA GLU A 148 0.20 -18.67 15.59
C GLU A 148 -0.13 -19.35 16.92
N ALA A 149 0.82 -20.09 17.52
CA ALA A 149 0.63 -20.82 18.77
C ALA A 149 0.13 -19.94 19.93
N GLY A 150 0.58 -18.69 19.99
CA GLY A 150 0.17 -17.70 21.00
C GLY A 150 -1.04 -16.85 20.60
N ALA A 151 -1.59 -17.07 19.40
CA ALA A 151 -2.66 -16.24 18.88
C ALA A 151 -3.96 -16.42 19.66
N ARG A 152 -4.72 -15.33 19.80
CA ARG A 152 -6.06 -15.33 20.38
C ARG A 152 -6.88 -14.10 19.94
N ALA A 153 -8.18 -14.21 20.12
CA ALA A 153 -9.14 -13.12 20.02
C ALA A 153 -9.29 -12.48 21.42
N ALA A 154 -8.39 -11.54 21.76
CA ALA A 154 -8.38 -10.90 23.07
C ALA A 154 -9.50 -9.86 23.17
N GLU A 155 -10.43 -10.05 24.10
CA GLU A 155 -11.51 -9.10 24.34
C GLU A 155 -11.00 -7.85 25.06
N LEU A 156 -11.36 -6.70 24.51
CA LEU A 156 -11.01 -5.39 25.03
C LEU A 156 -12.27 -4.64 25.46
N SER A 157 -12.24 -4.05 26.65
CA SER A 157 -13.22 -3.05 27.08
C SER A 157 -12.73 -1.66 26.70
N VAL A 158 -13.58 -0.88 26.04
CA VAL A 158 -13.24 0.42 25.46
C VAL A 158 -13.68 1.55 26.39
N ASN A 159 -12.75 2.47 26.67
CA ASN A 159 -13.04 3.69 27.39
C ASN A 159 -13.75 4.70 26.46
N LYS A 160 -15.08 4.63 26.45
CA LYS A 160 -15.93 5.53 25.65
C LYS A 160 -15.71 6.99 25.98
N GLU A 161 -15.48 7.34 27.25
CA GLU A 161 -15.27 8.73 27.67
C GLU A 161 -14.01 9.31 27.02
N ALA A 162 -12.91 8.54 27.00
CA ALA A 162 -11.67 8.95 26.36
C ALA A 162 -11.78 9.12 24.83
N LEU A 163 -12.78 8.50 24.19
CA LEU A 163 -13.01 8.55 22.74
C LEU A 163 -14.24 9.38 22.33
N SER A 164 -15.03 9.85 23.30
CA SER A 164 -16.30 10.56 23.08
C SER A 164 -16.14 11.90 22.36
N THR A 165 -14.97 12.53 22.46
CA THR A 165 -14.68 13.85 21.87
C THR A 165 -14.54 13.82 20.35
N VAL A 166 -14.65 12.65 19.71
CA VAL A 166 -14.17 12.42 18.35
C VAL A 166 -15.33 12.28 17.34
N GLY A 167 -16.57 12.09 17.80
CA GLY A 167 -17.73 11.82 16.94
C GLY A 167 -17.67 10.44 16.27
N GLY A 168 -18.83 9.85 15.96
CA GLY A 168 -18.93 8.51 15.38
C GLY A 168 -19.22 7.40 16.40
N ALA A 169 -19.35 6.17 15.91
CA ALA A 169 -19.63 5.00 16.75
C ALA A 169 -18.38 4.59 17.53
N VAL A 170 -18.52 4.39 18.85
CA VAL A 170 -17.47 3.85 19.71
C VAL A 170 -18.03 2.58 20.37
N PRO A 171 -17.43 1.40 20.14
CA PRO A 171 -17.93 0.16 20.72
C PRO A 171 -17.72 0.14 22.24
N GLU A 172 -18.43 -0.74 22.93
CA GLU A 172 -18.21 -1.01 24.35
C GLU A 172 -17.11 -2.03 24.58
N THR A 173 -17.21 -3.12 23.85
CA THR A 173 -16.23 -4.18 23.81
C THR A 173 -16.03 -4.62 22.37
N PHE A 174 -14.87 -5.20 22.10
CA PHE A 174 -14.60 -5.93 20.87
C PHE A 174 -13.39 -6.86 21.09
N ARG A 175 -13.29 -7.91 20.28
CA ARG A 175 -12.11 -8.76 20.24
C ARG A 175 -11.10 -8.25 19.22
N SER A 176 -9.86 -8.10 19.66
CA SER A 176 -8.72 -7.77 18.81
C SER A 176 -7.83 -9.00 18.65
N TYR A 177 -7.23 -9.16 17.46
CA TYR A 177 -6.17 -10.16 17.29
C TYR A 177 -5.03 -9.83 18.24
N TYR A 178 -4.49 -10.85 18.89
CA TYR A 178 -3.36 -10.75 19.79
C TYR A 178 -2.42 -11.90 19.49
N ASN A 179 -1.12 -11.59 19.37
CA ASN A 179 -0.04 -12.55 19.36
C ASN A 179 1.24 -11.84 19.83
N GLY A 180 1.66 -12.06 21.09
CA GLY A 180 2.89 -11.45 21.63
C GLY A 180 2.76 -10.03 22.22
N GLY A 181 1.54 -9.49 22.32
CA GLY A 181 1.29 -8.14 22.83
C GLY A 181 1.55 -7.95 24.33
N GLY A 182 1.64 -6.70 24.77
CA GLY A 182 1.92 -6.33 26.16
C GLY A 182 0.82 -5.52 26.82
N VAL A 183 0.98 -5.28 28.12
CA VAL A 183 0.16 -4.37 28.92
C VAL A 183 0.97 -3.12 29.30
N PHE A 184 0.34 -1.96 29.28
CA PHE A 184 0.95 -0.70 29.73
C PHE A 184 0.80 -0.58 31.26
N VAL A 185 1.89 -0.84 31.97
CA VAL A 185 1.91 -1.01 33.42
C VAL A 185 1.65 0.32 34.14
N ASP A 186 0.69 0.32 35.06
CA ASP A 186 0.33 1.49 35.87
C ASP A 186 -0.12 2.71 35.04
N ALA A 187 -0.82 2.50 33.92
CA ALA A 187 -1.25 3.59 33.04
C ALA A 187 -2.03 4.70 33.77
N GLU A 188 -2.87 4.36 34.75
CA GLU A 188 -3.63 5.34 35.54
C GLU A 188 -2.73 6.27 36.38
N LYS A 189 -1.58 5.78 36.87
CA LYS A 189 -0.63 6.61 37.63
C LYS A 189 0.02 7.71 36.79
N TYR A 190 -0.07 7.60 35.46
CA TYR A 190 0.50 8.57 34.52
C TYR A 190 -0.55 9.53 33.95
N LYS A 191 -1.77 9.56 34.50
CA LYS A 191 -2.84 10.47 34.06
C LYS A 191 -2.42 11.94 34.11
N ASP A 192 -1.70 12.35 35.16
CA ASP A 192 -1.17 13.71 35.31
C ASP A 192 -0.07 14.05 34.28
N GLN A 193 0.51 13.03 33.65
CA GLN A 193 1.44 13.18 32.52
C GLN A 193 0.75 13.09 31.16
N GLY A 194 -0.59 13.16 31.15
CA GLY A 194 -1.43 13.18 29.95
C GLY A 194 -1.75 11.81 29.37
N VAL A 195 -1.46 10.71 30.09
CA VAL A 195 -1.83 9.35 29.66
C VAL A 195 -3.33 9.15 29.84
N GLN A 196 -3.97 8.54 28.84
CA GLN A 196 -5.36 8.11 28.87
C GLN A 196 -5.44 6.65 28.42
N VAL A 197 -6.11 5.79 29.17
CA VAL A 197 -6.41 4.44 28.73
C VAL A 197 -7.56 4.48 27.74
N LEU A 198 -7.35 3.98 26.52
CA LEU A 198 -8.37 3.88 25.48
C LEU A 198 -9.09 2.54 25.50
N ALA A 199 -8.38 1.46 25.83
CA ALA A 199 -8.96 0.13 25.98
C ALA A 199 -8.13 -0.72 26.95
N SER A 200 -8.80 -1.65 27.63
CA SER A 200 -8.21 -2.55 28.63
C SER A 200 -8.55 -4.00 28.33
N TYR A 201 -7.64 -4.92 28.63
CA TYR A 201 -7.94 -6.35 28.56
C TYR A 201 -8.99 -6.72 29.61
N THR A 202 -10.00 -7.50 29.22
CA THR A 202 -11.05 -7.98 30.15
C THR A 202 -10.62 -9.24 30.91
N GLU A 203 -9.72 -10.03 30.32
CA GLU A 203 -9.21 -11.26 30.89
C GLU A 203 -8.05 -11.04 31.87
N ARG A 204 -7.81 -12.01 32.76
CA ARG A 204 -6.66 -12.03 33.67
C ARG A 204 -5.35 -12.14 32.88
N LEU A 205 -4.41 -11.26 33.20
CA LEU A 205 -3.11 -11.18 32.55
C LEU A 205 -2.09 -12.17 33.13
N HIS A 206 -1.16 -12.60 32.29
CA HIS A 206 -0.04 -13.47 32.65
C HIS A 206 1.05 -12.73 33.45
N VAL A 207 1.18 -11.43 33.21
CA VAL A 207 2.17 -10.55 33.85
C VAL A 207 1.49 -9.57 34.80
N GLU A 208 2.23 -9.05 35.78
CA GLU A 208 1.75 -7.99 36.65
C GLU A 208 1.59 -6.68 35.88
N SER A 209 0.37 -6.14 35.84
CA SER A 209 0.04 -4.89 35.15
C SER A 209 -0.02 -3.66 36.06
N GLY A 210 0.08 -3.85 37.38
CA GLY A 210 -0.15 -2.78 38.34
C GLY A 210 -1.62 -2.36 38.39
N GLU A 211 -1.89 -1.06 38.43
CA GLU A 211 -3.25 -0.53 38.43
C GLU A 211 -3.89 -0.62 37.03
N GLY A 212 -4.90 -1.49 36.91
CA GLY A 212 -5.64 -1.73 35.67
C GLY A 212 -4.96 -2.70 34.71
N THR A 213 -5.53 -2.84 33.51
CA THR A 213 -5.12 -3.81 32.47
C THR A 213 -5.01 -3.13 31.09
N ALA A 214 -4.44 -1.92 31.05
CA ALA A 214 -4.40 -1.08 29.87
C ALA A 214 -3.75 -1.77 28.66
N ALA A 215 -4.56 -2.03 27.63
CA ALA A 215 -4.17 -2.67 26.38
C ALA A 215 -3.86 -1.65 25.28
N VAL A 216 -4.48 -0.48 25.33
CA VAL A 216 -4.27 0.63 24.40
C VAL A 216 -4.24 1.94 25.19
N VAL A 217 -3.20 2.74 24.98
CA VAL A 217 -3.04 4.04 25.64
C VAL A 217 -2.89 5.16 24.63
N TYR A 218 -3.41 6.32 24.99
CA TYR A 218 -3.19 7.60 24.32
C TYR A 218 -2.38 8.51 25.22
N ARG A 219 -1.54 9.36 24.63
CA ARG A 219 -0.86 10.43 25.37
C ARG A 219 -0.62 11.64 24.48
N LYS A 220 -0.80 12.85 25.03
CA LYS A 220 -0.24 14.06 24.42
C LYS A 220 1.25 14.20 24.74
N VAL A 221 2.05 14.54 23.73
CA VAL A 221 3.49 14.76 23.85
C VAL A 221 3.83 16.06 23.12
N GLY A 222 4.18 17.10 23.88
CA GLY A 222 4.27 18.45 23.33
C GLY A 222 2.93 18.88 22.73
N GLU A 223 2.95 19.32 21.47
CA GLU A 223 1.74 19.68 20.73
C GLU A 223 1.07 18.48 20.03
N GLY A 224 1.78 17.35 19.92
CA GLY A 224 1.32 16.16 19.21
C GLY A 224 0.66 15.10 20.08
N SER A 225 0.39 13.97 19.44
CA SER A 225 -0.44 12.90 19.99
C SER A 225 0.14 11.52 19.67
N VAL A 226 0.05 10.62 20.63
CA VAL A 226 0.60 9.27 20.55
C VAL A 226 -0.49 8.26 20.93
N VAL A 227 -0.66 7.21 20.14
CA VAL A 227 -1.44 6.02 20.51
C VAL A 227 -0.53 4.80 20.43
N LEU A 228 -0.52 3.98 21.48
CA LEU A 228 0.24 2.74 21.56
C LEU A 228 -0.71 1.57 21.84
N THR A 229 -0.52 0.46 21.14
CA THR A 229 -1.32 -0.76 21.33
C THR A 229 -0.44 -1.94 21.74
N GLY A 230 -0.93 -2.73 22.70
CA GLY A 230 -0.44 -4.08 22.97
C GLY A 230 -0.95 -5.10 21.94
N PRO A 231 -2.28 -5.22 21.71
CA PRO A 231 -2.84 -6.10 20.70
C PRO A 231 -2.76 -5.45 19.30
N HIS A 232 -3.26 -6.17 18.30
CA HIS A 232 -3.18 -5.84 16.88
C HIS A 232 -4.56 -5.48 16.28
N PRO A 233 -5.11 -4.29 16.55
CA PRO A 233 -6.39 -3.88 15.98
C PRO A 233 -6.34 -3.74 14.44
N GLU A 234 -5.15 -3.60 13.85
CA GLU A 234 -4.92 -3.55 12.41
C GLU A 234 -5.14 -4.90 11.71
N PHE A 235 -5.19 -6.01 12.45
CA PHE A 235 -5.42 -7.34 11.90
C PHE A 235 -6.92 -7.60 11.70
N ALA A 236 -7.39 -7.44 10.47
CA ALA A 236 -8.75 -7.77 10.07
C ALA A 236 -8.93 -9.29 9.85
N ALA A 237 -10.04 -9.85 10.33
CA ALA A 237 -10.29 -11.29 10.30
C ALA A 237 -10.29 -11.87 8.87
N VAL A 238 -10.78 -11.10 7.90
CA VAL A 238 -10.82 -11.47 6.47
C VAL A 238 -9.42 -11.74 5.87
N ASN A 239 -8.37 -11.24 6.52
CA ASN A 239 -6.98 -11.40 6.08
C ASN A 239 -6.25 -12.52 6.80
N LEU A 240 -6.87 -13.13 7.82
CA LEU A 240 -6.28 -14.23 8.57
C LEU A 240 -6.61 -15.56 7.89
N THR A 241 -5.61 -16.40 7.67
CA THR A 241 -5.83 -17.75 7.14
C THR A 241 -6.43 -18.66 8.21
N LYS A 242 -7.32 -19.60 7.86
CA LYS A 242 -7.82 -20.59 8.84
C LYS A 242 -6.80 -21.69 9.18
N GLY A 243 -5.69 -21.76 8.46
CA GLY A 243 -4.59 -22.71 8.72
C GLY A 243 -3.54 -22.08 9.63
N GLY A 244 -3.26 -22.73 10.76
CA GLY A 244 -2.22 -22.34 11.71
C GLY A 244 -1.84 -23.53 12.58
N ASP A 245 -0.70 -23.43 13.26
CA ASP A 245 -0.19 -24.41 14.23
C ASP A 245 -0.93 -24.36 15.58
N ASN A 246 -1.89 -23.45 15.71
CA ASN A 246 -2.80 -23.36 16.84
C ASN A 246 -4.14 -24.05 16.53
N PRO A 247 -4.50 -25.14 17.24
CA PRO A 247 -5.76 -25.85 17.01
C PRO A 247 -7.03 -25.00 17.19
N ALA A 248 -6.95 -23.91 17.97
CA ALA A 248 -8.06 -22.99 18.18
C ALA A 248 -8.12 -21.87 17.13
N TYR A 249 -7.16 -21.78 16.20
CA TYR A 249 -7.03 -20.68 15.25
C TYR A 249 -8.29 -20.42 14.42
N PRO A 250 -8.99 -21.44 13.88
CA PRO A 250 -10.24 -21.20 13.15
C PRO A 250 -11.31 -20.49 13.99
N ARG A 251 -11.47 -20.87 15.27
CA ARG A 251 -12.42 -20.23 16.19
C ARG A 251 -11.99 -18.82 16.58
N ILE A 252 -10.69 -18.57 16.64
CA ILE A 252 -10.13 -17.23 16.87
C ILE A 252 -10.50 -16.32 15.70
N VAL A 253 -10.30 -16.76 14.45
CA VAL A 253 -10.64 -15.98 13.26
C VAL A 253 -12.15 -15.70 13.19
N GLU A 254 -13.00 -16.68 13.50
CA GLU A 254 -14.46 -16.51 13.56
C GLU A 254 -14.89 -15.49 14.63
N ALA A 255 -14.29 -15.58 15.82
CA ALA A 255 -14.50 -14.63 16.91
C ALA A 255 -14.13 -13.19 16.51
N LEU A 256 -13.00 -13.02 15.81
CA LEU A 256 -12.56 -11.72 15.30
C LEU A 256 -13.49 -11.19 14.20
N ALA A 257 -13.97 -12.07 13.31
CA ALA A 257 -14.89 -11.69 12.23
C ALA A 257 -16.23 -11.18 12.78
N THR A 258 -16.70 -11.76 13.89
CA THR A 258 -17.93 -11.33 14.58
C THR A 258 -17.86 -9.88 15.06
N ASP A 259 -16.66 -9.43 15.47
CA ASP A 259 -16.43 -8.11 16.05
C ASP A 259 -15.75 -7.13 15.08
N ASP A 260 -15.66 -7.46 13.78
CA ASP A 260 -14.85 -6.68 12.83
C ASP A 260 -15.37 -5.25 12.67
N LYS A 261 -16.69 -5.05 12.70
CA LYS A 261 -17.30 -3.72 12.70
C LYS A 261 -16.86 -2.90 13.92
N GLN A 262 -16.92 -3.49 15.11
CA GLN A 262 -16.54 -2.82 16.35
C GLN A 262 -15.04 -2.52 16.36
N ARG A 263 -14.21 -3.44 15.87
CA ARG A 263 -12.76 -3.23 15.65
C ARG A 263 -12.52 -2.02 14.73
N VAL A 264 -13.22 -1.94 13.59
CA VAL A 264 -13.14 -0.82 12.65
C VAL A 264 -13.58 0.49 13.30
N ASP A 265 -14.72 0.49 14.00
CA ASP A 265 -15.25 1.68 14.69
C ASP A 265 -14.27 2.18 15.76
N PHE A 266 -13.65 1.27 16.53
CA PHE A 266 -12.57 1.61 17.47
C PHE A 266 -11.34 2.20 16.78
N MET A 267 -10.90 1.63 15.65
CA MET A 267 -9.79 2.17 14.86
C MET A 267 -10.08 3.58 14.36
N LYS A 268 -11.26 3.81 13.78
CA LYS A 268 -11.69 5.16 13.34
C LYS A 268 -11.66 6.13 14.52
N ALA A 269 -12.16 5.72 15.69
CA ALA A 269 -12.19 6.57 16.87
C ALA A 269 -10.80 7.00 17.35
N TYR A 270 -9.82 6.09 17.49
CA TYR A 270 -8.48 6.51 17.92
C TYR A 270 -7.70 7.25 16.82
N LEU A 271 -7.92 6.93 15.53
CA LEU A 271 -7.30 7.66 14.42
C LEU A 271 -7.78 9.10 14.37
N ALA A 272 -9.08 9.33 14.55
CA ALA A 272 -9.62 10.68 14.65
C ALA A 272 -9.19 11.38 15.96
N LYS A 273 -8.99 10.65 17.07
CA LYS A 273 -8.36 11.20 18.30
C LYS A 273 -6.91 11.66 18.05
N LEU A 274 -6.19 11.01 17.13
CA LEU A 274 -4.87 11.43 16.67
C LEU A 274 -4.92 12.67 15.74
N GLY A 275 -6.11 13.18 15.39
CA GLY A 275 -6.29 14.36 14.55
C GLY A 275 -6.45 14.05 13.04
N LEU A 276 -6.68 12.80 12.68
CA LEU A 276 -6.87 12.37 11.30
C LEU A 276 -8.35 12.42 10.92
N THR A 277 -8.62 12.22 9.63
CA THR A 277 -9.99 12.19 9.07
C THR A 277 -10.26 10.82 8.46
N PRO A 278 -10.74 9.84 9.24
CA PRO A 278 -11.13 8.55 8.71
C PRO A 278 -12.28 8.64 7.71
N SER A 279 -12.31 7.70 6.76
CA SER A 279 -13.40 7.54 5.81
C SER A 279 -14.70 7.22 6.54
N GLN A 280 -15.79 7.88 6.14
CA GLN A 280 -17.14 7.54 6.58
C GLN A 280 -17.62 6.25 5.90
N ASP A 281 -17.29 6.11 4.61
CA ASP A 281 -17.59 4.91 3.83
C ASP A 281 -16.55 3.82 4.04
N ASP A 282 -17.00 2.59 4.09
CA ASP A 282 -16.13 1.41 4.07
C ASP A 282 -15.70 1.15 2.61
N GLN A 283 -14.84 2.04 2.09
CA GLN A 283 -14.33 1.97 0.73
C GLN A 283 -13.53 0.67 0.57
N GLY A 284 -14.06 -0.27 -0.22
CA GLY A 284 -13.33 -1.46 -0.61
C GLY A 284 -11.97 -1.10 -1.22
N VAL A 285 -10.99 -1.99 -1.10
CA VAL A 285 -9.74 -1.86 -1.86
C VAL A 285 -10.10 -1.74 -3.35
N PRO A 286 -9.57 -0.76 -4.11
CA PRO A 286 -9.91 -0.60 -5.52
C PRO A 286 -9.65 -1.89 -6.30
N SER A 287 -10.69 -2.41 -6.94
CA SER A 287 -10.57 -3.54 -7.88
C SER A 287 -9.82 -3.09 -9.13
N LEU A 288 -8.97 -3.97 -9.67
CA LEU A 288 -8.28 -3.69 -10.94
C LEU A 288 -9.31 -3.43 -12.04
N SER A 289 -9.10 -2.38 -12.84
CA SER A 289 -9.94 -2.09 -13.99
C SER A 289 -9.60 -3.00 -15.17
N ARG A 290 -10.45 -2.97 -16.21
CA ARG A 290 -10.04 -3.45 -17.53
C ARG A 290 -8.82 -2.66 -18.01
N LEU A 291 -7.96 -3.34 -18.76
CA LEU A 291 -6.89 -2.76 -19.55
C LEU A 291 -7.42 -2.53 -20.98
N HIS A 292 -7.17 -1.36 -21.54
CA HIS A 292 -7.61 -0.95 -22.86
C HIS A 292 -6.38 -0.85 -23.76
N LEU A 293 -6.29 -1.74 -24.75
CA LEU A 293 -5.25 -1.69 -25.78
C LEU A 293 -5.79 -0.97 -27.01
N SER A 294 -5.15 0.12 -27.40
CA SER A 294 -5.59 0.97 -28.51
C SER A 294 -4.42 1.52 -29.33
N THR A 295 -4.70 1.81 -30.59
CA THR A 295 -3.83 2.46 -31.58
C THR A 295 -4.60 3.58 -32.26
N LEU A 296 -3.91 4.45 -33.01
CA LEU A 296 -4.58 5.51 -33.80
C LEU A 296 -5.53 4.88 -34.84
N GLU A 297 -5.06 3.87 -35.56
CA GLU A 297 -5.83 3.12 -36.55
C GLU A 297 -6.16 1.74 -36.00
N SER A 298 -7.45 1.36 -36.01
CA SER A 298 -7.91 0.09 -35.42
C SER A 298 -7.34 -1.16 -36.11
N SER A 299 -7.01 -1.06 -37.40
CA SER A 299 -6.32 -2.13 -38.14
C SER A 299 -4.96 -2.49 -37.55
N GLU A 300 -4.20 -1.50 -37.04
CA GLU A 300 -2.88 -1.73 -36.46
C GLU A 300 -2.96 -2.58 -35.19
N VAL A 301 -3.99 -2.39 -34.35
CA VAL A 301 -4.18 -3.24 -33.17
C VAL A 301 -4.63 -4.64 -33.56
N SER A 302 -5.42 -4.80 -34.64
CA SER A 302 -5.78 -6.12 -35.16
C SER A 302 -4.55 -6.90 -35.63
N ASP A 303 -3.64 -6.26 -36.37
CA ASP A 303 -2.40 -6.87 -36.86
C ASP A 303 -1.48 -7.24 -35.69
N LEU A 304 -1.33 -6.32 -34.73
CA LEU A 304 -0.54 -6.55 -33.52
C LEU A 304 -1.05 -7.77 -32.75
N VAL A 305 -2.34 -7.81 -32.46
CA VAL A 305 -2.93 -8.89 -31.66
C VAL A 305 -2.95 -10.21 -32.42
N SER A 306 -3.01 -10.19 -33.75
CA SER A 306 -2.85 -11.41 -34.56
C SER A 306 -1.45 -12.02 -34.44
N SER A 307 -0.42 -11.20 -34.20
CA SER A 307 0.94 -11.70 -33.95
C SER A 307 1.12 -12.42 -32.60
N TRP A 308 0.10 -12.38 -31.73
CA TRP A 308 0.11 -13.00 -30.40
C TRP A 308 -0.41 -14.44 -30.41
N SER A 309 -0.78 -15.00 -31.58
CA SER A 309 -1.43 -16.31 -31.68
C SER A 309 -0.67 -17.46 -31.00
N ASP A 310 0.66 -17.36 -30.90
CA ASP A 310 1.54 -18.34 -30.26
C ASP A 310 1.66 -18.19 -28.74
N ILE A 311 1.21 -17.08 -28.17
CA ILE A 311 1.19 -16.82 -26.72
C ILE A 311 -0.24 -16.82 -26.14
N VAL A 312 -1.25 -17.04 -26.98
CA VAL A 312 -2.66 -17.11 -26.60
C VAL A 312 -3.11 -18.55 -26.54
N GLU A 313 -3.63 -18.95 -25.38
CA GLU A 313 -4.23 -20.27 -25.15
C GLU A 313 -5.75 -20.11 -25.05
N GLU A 314 -6.49 -21.02 -25.70
CA GLU A 314 -7.94 -21.14 -25.50
C GLU A 314 -8.22 -22.13 -24.38
N VAL A 315 -8.89 -21.69 -23.32
CA VAL A 315 -9.27 -22.51 -22.16
C VAL A 315 -10.73 -22.22 -21.82
N ASP A 316 -11.58 -23.24 -21.88
CA ASP A 316 -13.03 -23.13 -21.58
C ASP A 316 -13.75 -22.01 -22.36
N GLY A 317 -13.34 -21.79 -23.62
CA GLY A 317 -13.89 -20.74 -24.49
C GLY A 317 -13.38 -19.32 -24.19
N GLU A 318 -12.40 -19.18 -23.30
CA GLU A 318 -11.69 -17.92 -23.05
C GLU A 318 -10.29 -17.93 -23.65
N PHE A 319 -9.87 -16.78 -24.15
CA PHE A 319 -8.54 -16.57 -24.71
C PHE A 319 -7.63 -15.94 -23.67
N LEU A 320 -6.61 -16.69 -23.24
CA LEU A 320 -5.73 -16.32 -22.13
C LEU A 320 -4.29 -16.16 -22.60
N ILE A 321 -3.60 -15.14 -22.10
CA ILE A 321 -2.14 -15.05 -22.13
C ILE A 321 -1.65 -15.34 -20.71
N LYS A 322 -1.04 -16.51 -20.52
CA LYS A 322 -0.39 -16.87 -19.25
C LYS A 322 1.05 -16.36 -19.26
N GLY A 323 1.22 -15.13 -18.77
CA GLY A 323 2.52 -14.55 -18.50
C GLY A 323 3.16 -15.15 -17.25
N GLU A 324 4.41 -14.78 -17.03
CA GLU A 324 5.23 -15.26 -15.92
C GLU A 324 4.75 -14.69 -14.58
N ASN A 325 4.29 -13.44 -14.55
CA ASN A 325 3.76 -12.80 -13.35
C ASN A 325 2.23 -12.66 -13.38
N ASP A 326 1.65 -12.41 -14.55
CA ASP A 326 0.24 -12.09 -14.70
C ASP A 326 -0.45 -13.00 -15.72
N THR A 327 -1.73 -13.32 -15.48
CA THR A 327 -2.61 -13.89 -16.50
C THR A 327 -3.49 -12.81 -17.09
N PHE A 328 -3.54 -12.70 -18.42
CA PHE A 328 -4.40 -11.76 -19.14
C PHE A 328 -5.52 -12.50 -19.86
N GLN A 329 -6.76 -12.06 -19.67
CA GLN A 329 -7.90 -12.50 -20.46
C GLN A 329 -8.12 -11.52 -21.61
N LEU A 330 -8.02 -12.00 -22.85
CA LEU A 330 -8.25 -11.19 -24.04
C LEU A 330 -9.75 -11.08 -24.35
N GLU A 331 -10.22 -9.85 -24.54
CA GLU A 331 -11.57 -9.53 -25.02
C GLU A 331 -11.42 -8.69 -26.31
N LYS A 332 -11.92 -9.15 -27.47
CA LYS A 332 -12.00 -8.32 -28.70
C LYS A 332 -13.41 -7.74 -28.90
N GLN A 333 -13.52 -6.58 -29.55
CA GLN A 333 -14.83 -6.04 -29.96
C GLN A 333 -15.37 -6.80 -31.17
N SER A 334 -14.49 -7.34 -32.02
CA SER A 334 -14.86 -8.13 -33.20
C SER A 334 -14.01 -9.39 -33.43
N GLY A 335 -14.46 -10.30 -34.30
CA GLY A 335 -13.70 -11.50 -34.70
C GLY A 335 -13.80 -12.71 -33.75
N PRO A 336 -12.91 -13.72 -33.91
CA PRO A 336 -13.02 -15.03 -33.25
C PRO A 336 -12.77 -15.00 -31.74
N TRP A 337 -12.24 -13.89 -31.19
CA TRP A 337 -11.99 -13.73 -29.75
C TRP A 337 -13.01 -12.80 -29.08
N LYS A 338 -14.19 -12.66 -29.67
CA LYS A 338 -15.31 -11.94 -29.08
C LYS A 338 -15.86 -12.76 -27.92
N SER A 339 -15.79 -12.23 -26.69
CA SER A 339 -16.37 -12.90 -25.53
C SER A 339 -17.89 -13.08 -25.72
N PRO A 340 -18.49 -14.22 -25.32
CA PRO A 340 -19.93 -14.31 -25.19
C PRO A 340 -20.44 -13.20 -24.24
N GLU A 341 -21.65 -12.69 -24.52
CA GLU A 341 -22.34 -11.69 -23.68
C GLU A 341 -22.21 -12.03 -22.18
N PRO A 342 -22.05 -11.02 -21.30
CA PRO A 342 -21.68 -11.25 -19.91
C PRO A 342 -22.78 -12.02 -19.17
N THR A 343 -22.59 -13.32 -18.96
CA THR A 343 -23.30 -14.06 -17.91
C THR A 343 -22.69 -13.63 -16.58
N SER A 344 -23.48 -12.92 -15.79
CA SER A 344 -23.12 -12.22 -14.54
C SER A 344 -22.61 -13.11 -13.41
N THR A 345 -22.47 -14.43 -13.62
CA THR A 345 -22.13 -15.42 -12.60
C THR A 345 -20.65 -15.82 -12.57
N LEU A 346 -19.98 -15.95 -13.72
CA LEU A 346 -18.57 -16.41 -13.80
C LEU A 346 -17.54 -15.39 -13.26
N SER A 347 -17.87 -14.10 -13.34
CA SER A 347 -16.98 -13.03 -12.86
C SER A 347 -16.87 -12.97 -11.32
N LEU A 348 -17.89 -13.41 -10.59
CA LEU A 348 -17.89 -13.46 -9.13
C LEU A 348 -17.09 -14.65 -8.60
N GLN A 349 -17.15 -15.80 -9.27
CA GLN A 349 -16.39 -17.00 -8.90
C GLN A 349 -14.87 -16.80 -9.02
N LYS A 350 -14.40 -16.14 -10.10
CA LYS A 350 -12.97 -15.86 -10.28
C LYS A 350 -12.43 -14.81 -9.32
N VAL A 351 -13.27 -13.84 -8.94
CA VAL A 351 -12.93 -12.89 -7.86
C VAL A 351 -12.89 -13.60 -6.51
N ALA A 352 -13.82 -14.53 -6.25
CA ALA A 352 -13.79 -15.39 -5.07
C ALA A 352 -12.52 -16.27 -5.04
N ASP A 353 -12.04 -16.72 -6.20
CA ASP A 353 -10.82 -17.53 -6.28
C ASP A 353 -9.52 -16.79 -5.96
N ALA A 354 -9.50 -15.47 -6.13
CA ALA A 354 -8.39 -14.59 -5.79
C ALA A 354 -8.45 -14.05 -4.34
N LEU A 355 -9.56 -14.30 -3.64
CA LEU A 355 -9.73 -13.95 -2.23
C LEU A 355 -9.14 -15.05 -1.31
N PRO A 356 -8.77 -14.71 -0.06
CA PRO A 356 -8.33 -15.69 0.93
C PRO A 356 -9.35 -16.83 1.08
N THR A 357 -8.89 -18.06 1.37
CA THR A 357 -9.71 -19.28 1.47
C THR A 357 -10.95 -19.12 2.36
N VAL A 358 -10.89 -18.25 3.36
CA VAL A 358 -11.99 -17.90 4.26
C VAL A 358 -13.22 -17.35 3.52
N VAL A 359 -13.00 -16.54 2.47
CA VAL A 359 -14.07 -15.97 1.65
C VAL A 359 -14.54 -16.97 0.59
N LYS A 360 -13.66 -17.87 0.13
CA LYS A 360 -14.04 -18.97 -0.76
C LYS A 360 -15.12 -19.85 -0.13
N ASP A 361 -14.93 -20.27 1.13
CA ASP A 361 -15.91 -21.12 1.82
C ASP A 361 -17.30 -20.43 1.91
N ILE A 362 -17.32 -19.14 2.26
CA ILE A 362 -18.55 -18.35 2.44
C ILE A 362 -19.26 -18.10 1.09
N VAL A 363 -18.51 -17.79 0.04
CA VAL A 363 -19.08 -17.56 -1.31
C VAL A 363 -19.54 -18.88 -1.93
N THR A 364 -18.85 -19.99 -1.68
CA THR A 364 -19.22 -21.31 -2.18
C THR A 364 -20.48 -21.82 -1.50
N ASP A 365 -20.63 -21.62 -0.18
CA ASP A 365 -21.86 -21.96 0.57
C ASP A 365 -23.07 -21.14 0.12
N ALA A 366 -22.88 -19.88 -0.27
CA ALA A 366 -23.94 -19.04 -0.84
C ALA A 366 -24.36 -19.49 -2.26
N LEU A 367 -23.48 -20.19 -2.99
CA LEU A 367 -23.73 -20.69 -4.36
C LEU A 367 -24.31 -22.11 -4.39
N THR A 368 -24.09 -22.92 -3.34
CA THR A 368 -24.55 -24.32 -3.26
C THR A 368 -25.89 -24.50 -2.53
N GLY A 369 -26.47 -23.44 -1.97
CA GLY A 369 -27.86 -23.44 -1.51
C GLY A 369 -28.13 -24.33 -0.30
N THR A 370 -27.12 -24.64 0.51
CA THR A 370 -27.29 -25.41 1.75
C THR A 370 -26.93 -24.57 2.98
N SER A 371 -27.97 -23.96 3.54
CA SER A 371 -28.18 -23.60 4.95
C SER A 371 -28.43 -22.12 5.26
N ASP A 372 -29.28 -21.98 6.27
CA ASP A 372 -30.11 -20.87 6.69
C ASP A 372 -29.27 -19.75 7.34
N SER A 373 -28.95 -18.67 6.61
CA SER A 373 -28.56 -17.40 7.24
C SER A 373 -28.92 -16.20 6.35
N THR A 374 -29.78 -15.36 6.89
CA THR A 374 -30.24 -14.09 6.32
C THR A 374 -29.22 -12.99 6.58
N LYS A 375 -28.13 -12.91 5.80
CA LYS A 375 -27.37 -11.66 5.62
C LYS A 375 -26.79 -11.55 4.20
N PRO A 376 -27.04 -10.46 3.46
CA PRO A 376 -26.43 -10.24 2.16
C PRO A 376 -24.93 -9.98 2.34
N VAL A 377 -24.09 -10.69 1.59
CA VAL A 377 -22.66 -10.37 1.45
C VAL A 377 -22.54 -9.01 0.77
N THR A 378 -22.26 -7.96 1.53
CA THR A 378 -21.93 -6.64 1.00
C THR A 378 -20.58 -6.71 0.27
N LYS A 379 -20.48 -6.08 -0.91
CA LYS A 379 -19.27 -5.98 -1.76
C LYS A 379 -18.02 -5.40 -1.08
N THR A 380 -18.08 -5.11 0.22
CA THR A 380 -17.10 -4.36 1.01
C THR A 380 -16.06 -5.25 1.71
N ASP A 381 -16.22 -6.57 1.77
CA ASP A 381 -15.36 -7.49 2.54
C ASP A 381 -14.27 -8.19 1.70
N ALA A 382 -13.64 -7.47 0.76
CA ALA A 382 -12.47 -8.00 0.07
C ALA A 382 -11.24 -7.88 0.98
N GLY A 383 -10.68 -9.01 1.41
CA GLY A 383 -9.43 -9.08 2.15
C GLY A 383 -8.22 -8.54 1.37
N ILE A 384 -6.99 -8.81 1.83
CA ILE A 384 -5.77 -8.45 1.12
C ILE A 384 -5.77 -9.22 -0.20
N VAL A 385 -6.00 -8.47 -1.26
CA VAL A 385 -6.07 -8.99 -2.61
C VAL A 385 -4.65 -9.30 -3.10
N ASP A 386 -4.41 -10.54 -3.48
CA ASP A 386 -3.21 -10.94 -4.21
C ASP A 386 -3.39 -10.59 -5.69
N TYR A 387 -2.92 -9.39 -6.06
CA TYR A 387 -3.16 -8.86 -7.40
C TYR A 387 -2.44 -9.64 -8.51
N ASP A 388 -1.42 -10.43 -8.20
CA ASP A 388 -0.72 -11.28 -9.17
C ASP A 388 -1.59 -12.48 -9.57
N LYS A 389 -2.46 -12.95 -8.66
CA LYS A 389 -3.44 -14.02 -8.94
C LYS A 389 -4.69 -13.55 -9.67
N ILE A 390 -4.96 -12.25 -9.72
CA ILE A 390 -6.09 -11.72 -10.47
C ILE A 390 -5.78 -11.78 -11.96
N THR A 391 -6.65 -12.48 -12.69
CA THR A 391 -6.69 -12.43 -14.16
C THR A 391 -7.08 -11.03 -14.61
N LYS A 392 -6.19 -10.40 -15.38
CA LYS A 392 -6.34 -9.02 -15.87
C LYS A 392 -7.06 -9.02 -17.20
N LYS A 393 -8.17 -8.30 -17.30
CA LYS A 393 -8.95 -8.23 -18.53
C LYS A 393 -8.32 -7.24 -19.49
N LEU A 394 -7.91 -7.69 -20.67
CA LEU A 394 -7.31 -6.90 -21.73
C LEU A 394 -8.29 -6.76 -22.89
N LEU A 395 -8.96 -5.61 -22.94
CA LEU A 395 -9.89 -5.24 -24.00
C LEU A 395 -9.14 -4.63 -25.18
N VAL A 396 -9.24 -5.28 -26.33
CA VAL A 396 -8.64 -4.87 -27.59
C VAL A 396 -9.64 -4.01 -28.37
N HIS A 397 -9.22 -2.80 -28.74
CA HIS A 397 -10.04 -1.82 -29.46
C HIS A 397 -9.82 -1.92 -30.98
N ASP A 398 -10.24 -3.05 -31.55
CA ASP A 398 -10.05 -3.43 -32.96
C ASP A 398 -11.09 -2.86 -33.93
N THR A 399 -12.09 -2.12 -33.42
CA THR A 399 -13.10 -1.46 -34.27
C THR A 399 -13.13 0.05 -34.10
N SER A 400 -12.95 0.54 -32.87
CA SER A 400 -13.00 1.96 -32.54
C SER A 400 -12.26 2.22 -31.24
N LEU A 401 -11.78 3.46 -31.06
CA LEU A 401 -11.15 3.89 -29.80
C LEU A 401 -12.12 3.77 -28.62
N PRO A 402 -11.60 3.60 -27.38
CA PRO A 402 -12.43 3.59 -26.18
C PRO A 402 -13.21 4.91 -26.04
N ASP A 403 -14.49 4.79 -25.71
CA ASP A 403 -15.31 5.97 -25.42
C ASP A 403 -15.03 6.52 -24.01
N THR A 404 -15.54 7.74 -23.74
CA THR A 404 -15.36 8.43 -22.45
C THR A 404 -16.17 7.81 -21.31
N LYS A 405 -17.15 6.94 -21.57
CA LYS A 405 -17.84 6.17 -20.53
C LYS A 405 -17.02 4.97 -20.10
N GLN A 406 -16.32 4.33 -21.05
CA GLN A 406 -15.40 3.23 -20.80
C GLN A 406 -14.12 3.71 -20.11
N THR A 407 -13.66 4.93 -20.42
CA THR A 407 -12.41 5.51 -19.92
C THR A 407 -12.62 6.95 -19.41
N PRO A 408 -13.36 7.13 -18.29
CA PRO A 408 -13.78 8.47 -17.84
C PRO A 408 -12.63 9.39 -17.41
N TYR A 409 -11.48 8.83 -17.06
CA TYR A 409 -10.32 9.57 -16.59
C TYR A 409 -9.20 9.70 -17.63
N PHE A 410 -9.37 9.13 -18.84
CA PHE A 410 -8.37 9.21 -19.89
C PHE A 410 -9.02 9.27 -21.28
N ASN A 411 -8.78 10.35 -22.02
CA ASN A 411 -9.39 10.54 -23.34
C ASN A 411 -8.46 10.04 -24.45
N HIS A 412 -8.74 8.84 -24.98
CA HIS A 412 -7.95 8.23 -26.05
C HIS A 412 -7.98 9.04 -27.36
N HIS A 413 -9.11 9.63 -27.72
CA HIS A 413 -9.21 10.49 -28.90
C HIS A 413 -8.31 11.72 -28.79
N ALA A 414 -8.29 12.37 -27.62
CA ALA A 414 -7.42 13.52 -27.37
C ALA A 414 -5.95 13.12 -27.42
N TYR A 415 -5.58 11.98 -26.82
CA TYR A 415 -4.21 11.47 -26.86
C TYR A 415 -3.72 11.27 -28.31
N PHE A 416 -4.46 10.50 -29.11
CA PHE A 416 -4.05 10.20 -30.48
C PHE A 416 -4.12 11.41 -31.41
N ALA A 417 -5.07 12.33 -31.21
CA ALA A 417 -5.12 13.58 -31.96
C ALA A 417 -3.88 14.47 -31.68
N ASN A 418 -3.47 14.57 -30.41
CA ASN A 418 -2.26 15.31 -30.04
C ASN A 418 -0.99 14.61 -30.55
N LEU A 419 -0.92 13.28 -30.51
CA LEU A 419 0.19 12.52 -31.07
C LEU A 419 0.32 12.75 -32.59
N ALA A 420 -0.79 12.68 -33.33
CA ALA A 420 -0.81 12.95 -34.77
C ALA A 420 -0.39 14.39 -35.09
N HIS A 421 -0.84 15.36 -34.29
CA HIS A 421 -0.45 16.76 -34.43
C HIS A 421 1.04 17.00 -34.14
N TYR A 422 1.57 16.36 -33.11
CA TYR A 422 3.00 16.40 -32.79
C TYR A 422 3.83 15.82 -33.94
N LYS A 423 3.48 14.64 -34.44
CA LYS A 423 4.17 14.01 -35.59
C LYS A 423 4.21 14.92 -36.82
N LYS A 424 3.09 15.57 -37.17
CA LYS A 424 3.02 16.52 -38.31
C LYS A 424 3.97 17.72 -38.17
N ARG A 425 4.30 18.15 -36.96
CA ARG A 425 5.23 19.26 -36.72
C ARG A 425 6.71 18.85 -36.74
N HIS A 426 6.99 17.55 -36.72
CA HIS A 426 8.33 16.99 -36.53
C HIS A 426 8.65 15.88 -37.57
N LEU A 427 8.10 16.03 -38.78
CA LEU A 427 8.14 15.06 -39.89
C LEU A 427 9.54 14.56 -40.31
N HIS A 428 10.62 15.22 -39.90
CA HIS A 428 11.98 14.89 -40.33
C HIS A 428 12.90 14.36 -39.21
N ASP A 429 12.45 14.32 -37.95
CA ASP A 429 13.34 14.11 -36.79
C ASP A 429 12.99 12.90 -35.88
N ILE A 430 11.84 12.23 -36.08
CA ILE A 430 11.35 11.25 -35.09
C ILE A 430 11.16 9.87 -35.72
N SER A 431 11.63 8.81 -35.05
CA SER A 431 11.09 7.48 -35.31
C SER A 431 9.61 7.50 -34.92
N GLU A 432 8.72 7.22 -35.88
CA GLU A 432 7.26 7.35 -35.72
C GLU A 432 6.64 6.34 -34.74
N THR A 433 7.45 5.70 -33.89
CA THR A 433 7.12 4.49 -33.12
C THR A 433 6.60 4.77 -31.71
N PHE A 434 7.02 5.87 -31.07
CA PHE A 434 6.67 6.17 -29.69
C PHE A 434 5.21 6.60 -29.53
N GLY A 435 4.51 5.93 -28.61
CA GLY A 435 3.15 6.26 -28.22
C GLY A 435 2.04 5.74 -29.15
N ASN A 436 2.37 5.03 -30.23
CA ASN A 436 1.38 4.51 -31.19
C ASN A 436 0.50 3.42 -30.59
N VAL A 437 1.07 2.57 -29.75
CA VAL A 437 0.34 1.54 -29.01
C VAL A 437 0.21 2.01 -27.57
N LEU A 438 -1.04 2.20 -27.14
CA LEU A 438 -1.38 2.64 -25.79
C LEU A 438 -2.11 1.54 -25.04
N LEU A 439 -1.58 1.17 -23.87
CA LEU A 439 -2.22 0.33 -22.88
C LEU A 439 -2.68 1.20 -21.71
N TYR A 440 -3.98 1.36 -21.51
CA TYR A 440 -4.54 2.17 -20.43
C TYR A 440 -5.36 1.33 -19.45
N GLY A 441 -5.22 1.58 -18.15
CA GLY A 441 -6.15 1.09 -17.14
C GLY A 441 -6.45 2.18 -16.11
N GLU A 442 -7.70 2.30 -15.68
CA GLU A 442 -8.05 3.24 -14.61
C GLU A 442 -7.34 2.87 -13.30
N VAL A 443 -7.43 1.60 -12.90
CA VAL A 443 -6.77 1.08 -11.69
C VAL A 443 -5.94 -0.13 -12.08
N VAL A 444 -4.61 0.00 -11.98
CA VAL A 444 -3.65 -1.07 -12.31
C VAL A 444 -2.73 -1.38 -11.14
N THR A 445 -2.03 -2.50 -11.16
CA THR A 445 -0.96 -2.80 -10.19
C THR A 445 0.19 -1.80 -10.34
N SER A 446 0.93 -1.91 -11.44
CA SER A 446 2.03 -1.01 -11.83
C SER A 446 2.17 -1.07 -13.35
N THR A 447 2.18 0.09 -14.00
CA THR A 447 2.42 0.23 -15.44
C THR A 447 3.74 -0.40 -15.87
N ASN A 448 4.77 -0.32 -15.02
CA ASN A 448 6.09 -0.90 -15.27
C ASN A 448 6.05 -2.43 -15.09
N THR A 449 5.48 -2.94 -13.99
CA THR A 449 5.41 -4.38 -13.72
C THR A 449 4.58 -5.12 -14.77
N LEU A 450 3.47 -4.52 -15.21
CA LEU A 450 2.60 -5.08 -16.25
C LEU A 450 3.37 -5.38 -17.55
N LEU A 451 4.37 -4.54 -17.87
CA LEU A 451 5.22 -4.73 -19.03
C LEU A 451 6.42 -5.65 -18.72
N GLU A 452 7.23 -5.29 -17.73
CA GLU A 452 8.53 -5.92 -17.45
C GLU A 452 8.41 -7.39 -17.04
N LYS A 453 7.45 -7.73 -16.18
CA LYS A 453 7.33 -9.06 -15.60
C LYS A 453 6.51 -10.05 -16.44
N ASN A 454 6.14 -9.65 -17.66
CA ASN A 454 5.43 -10.50 -18.61
C ASN A 454 6.22 -10.59 -19.93
N PRO A 455 7.46 -11.13 -19.92
CA PRO A 455 8.36 -11.13 -21.07
C PRO A 455 7.74 -11.72 -22.34
N LYS A 456 6.89 -12.76 -22.25
CA LYS A 456 6.17 -13.30 -23.42
C LYS A 456 5.31 -12.26 -24.13
N LEU A 457 4.56 -11.46 -23.37
CA LEU A 457 3.76 -10.38 -23.93
C LEU A 457 4.65 -9.21 -24.37
N LEU A 458 5.64 -8.85 -23.55
CA LEU A 458 6.59 -7.78 -23.83
C LEU A 458 7.31 -7.98 -25.16
N GLU A 459 7.71 -9.22 -25.48
CA GLU A 459 8.39 -9.56 -26.72
C GLU A 459 7.52 -9.27 -27.96
N LYS A 460 6.20 -9.40 -27.84
CA LYS A 460 5.26 -9.14 -28.95
C LYS A 460 4.88 -7.69 -29.11
N LEU A 461 5.18 -6.83 -28.14
CA LEU A 461 4.85 -5.42 -28.21
C LEU A 461 5.87 -4.65 -29.07
N PRO A 462 5.44 -3.68 -29.90
CA PRO A 462 6.35 -2.86 -30.68
C PRO A 462 7.08 -1.84 -29.80
N VAL A 463 8.26 -1.42 -30.27
CA VAL A 463 9.01 -0.31 -29.66
C VAL A 463 8.11 0.92 -29.57
N GLY A 464 8.14 1.61 -28.42
CA GLY A 464 7.32 2.79 -28.18
C GLY A 464 5.95 2.52 -27.57
N THR A 465 5.57 1.24 -27.38
CA THR A 465 4.37 0.88 -26.61
C THR A 465 4.41 1.54 -25.25
N THR A 466 3.33 2.26 -24.89
CA THR A 466 3.24 3.02 -23.65
C THR A 466 2.07 2.51 -22.82
N ALA A 467 2.35 2.10 -21.58
CA ALA A 467 1.34 1.78 -20.58
C ALA A 467 1.12 3.01 -19.69
N THR A 468 -0.12 3.41 -19.46
CA THR A 468 -0.49 4.53 -18.56
C THR A 468 -1.67 4.14 -17.68
N ALA A 469 -1.85 4.85 -16.57
CA ALA A 469 -2.96 4.59 -15.65
C ALA A 469 -3.51 5.85 -14.99
N THR A 470 -4.69 5.75 -14.40
CA THR A 470 -5.24 6.79 -13.49
C THR A 470 -4.78 6.57 -12.06
N THR A 471 -4.60 5.31 -11.64
CA THR A 471 -4.11 4.95 -10.32
C THR A 471 -3.30 3.64 -10.38
N GLN A 472 -2.18 3.60 -9.64
CA GLN A 472 -1.40 2.38 -9.41
C GLN A 472 -1.55 1.94 -7.96
N VAL A 473 -2.04 0.72 -7.73
CA VAL A 473 -2.20 0.16 -6.36
C VAL A 473 -0.91 -0.46 -5.81
N ALA A 474 0.04 -0.73 -6.70
CA ALA A 474 1.35 -1.34 -6.42
C ALA A 474 2.48 -0.64 -7.20
N GLY A 475 2.40 0.70 -7.35
CA GLY A 475 3.44 1.49 -8.00
C GLY A 475 4.80 1.37 -7.29
N ARG A 476 5.88 1.32 -8.08
CA ARG A 476 7.25 1.11 -7.57
C ARG A 476 8.20 2.19 -8.08
N GLY A 477 9.11 2.63 -7.21
CA GLY A 477 10.25 3.47 -7.53
C GLY A 477 11.56 2.65 -7.51
N ARG A 478 12.70 3.32 -7.37
CA ARG A 478 14.01 2.65 -7.26
C ARG A 478 14.11 1.84 -5.96
N GLY A 479 14.73 0.66 -6.04
CA GLY A 479 14.84 -0.26 -4.91
C GLY A 479 13.46 -0.74 -4.46
N ASN A 480 13.20 -0.66 -3.16
CA ASN A 480 11.91 -1.03 -2.56
C ASN A 480 11.00 0.17 -2.26
N ASN A 481 11.32 1.35 -2.82
CA ASN A 481 10.48 2.52 -2.65
C ASN A 481 9.13 2.32 -3.33
N VAL A 482 8.05 2.62 -2.62
CA VAL A 482 6.70 2.63 -3.18
C VAL A 482 6.45 3.94 -3.91
N TRP A 483 5.85 3.86 -5.09
CA TRP A 483 5.47 5.01 -5.89
C TRP A 483 4.00 5.36 -5.73
N VAL A 484 3.72 6.47 -5.07
CA VAL A 484 2.36 6.95 -4.84
C VAL A 484 1.80 7.55 -6.12
N SER A 485 0.69 6.98 -6.58
CA SER A 485 0.11 7.24 -7.90
C SER A 485 -1.38 7.57 -7.78
N PRO A 486 -1.77 8.70 -7.15
CA PRO A 486 -3.16 9.09 -7.00
C PRO A 486 -3.71 9.63 -8.34
N PRO A 487 -5.05 9.69 -8.48
CA PRO A 487 -5.68 10.39 -9.60
C PRO A 487 -5.11 11.79 -9.81
N GLY A 488 -4.92 12.17 -11.08
CA GLY A 488 -4.32 13.46 -11.48
C GLY A 488 -2.80 13.44 -11.65
N SER A 489 -2.13 12.34 -11.28
CA SER A 489 -0.71 12.12 -11.61
C SER A 489 -0.56 11.51 -13.01
N LEU A 490 0.53 11.83 -13.70
CA LEU A 490 0.88 11.19 -14.98
C LEU A 490 1.84 10.02 -14.71
N MET A 491 1.31 8.80 -14.60
CA MET A 491 2.15 7.59 -14.52
C MET A 491 2.13 6.86 -15.85
N PHE A 492 3.31 6.67 -16.44
CA PHE A 492 3.46 5.90 -17.66
C PHE A 492 4.75 5.10 -17.66
N SER A 493 4.77 4.03 -18.44
CA SER A 493 5.93 3.22 -18.76
C SER A 493 5.99 3.00 -20.25
N THR A 494 7.10 3.36 -20.89
CA THR A 494 7.28 3.22 -22.34
C THR A 494 8.39 2.23 -22.64
N MET A 495 8.10 1.25 -23.49
CA MET A 495 9.06 0.22 -23.87
C MET A 495 9.97 0.70 -25.00
N LEU A 496 11.26 0.38 -24.88
CA LEU A 496 12.28 0.57 -25.92
C LEU A 496 13.14 -0.70 -26.04
N ARG A 497 13.66 -0.97 -27.24
CA ARG A 497 14.64 -2.04 -27.46
C ARG A 497 16.00 -1.41 -27.76
N HIS A 498 16.96 -1.59 -26.86
CA HIS A 498 18.32 -1.09 -27.01
C HIS A 498 19.25 -2.21 -27.48
N PRO A 499 19.83 -2.14 -28.69
CA PRO A 499 20.71 -3.18 -29.20
C PRO A 499 21.94 -3.42 -28.29
N ILE A 500 22.19 -4.68 -27.92
CA ILE A 500 23.34 -5.06 -27.09
C ILE A 500 24.66 -4.66 -27.76
N SER A 501 24.72 -4.66 -29.10
CA SER A 501 25.89 -4.23 -29.88
C SER A 501 26.32 -2.79 -29.62
N LEU A 502 25.42 -1.94 -29.12
CA LEU A 502 25.72 -0.55 -28.77
C LEU A 502 26.23 -0.38 -27.32
N SER A 503 26.35 -1.45 -26.53
CA SER A 503 26.68 -1.35 -25.11
C SER A 503 28.01 -0.65 -24.82
N THR A 504 28.97 -0.69 -25.76
CA THR A 504 30.29 -0.04 -25.61
C THR A 504 30.29 1.43 -26.03
N THR A 505 29.48 1.82 -27.02
CA THR A 505 29.46 3.17 -27.60
C THR A 505 28.30 4.03 -27.11
N ALA A 506 27.15 3.41 -26.83
CA ALA A 506 25.97 4.02 -26.24
C ALA A 506 25.43 3.13 -25.09
N PRO A 507 26.07 3.17 -23.90
CA PRO A 507 25.61 2.47 -22.72
C PRO A 507 24.16 2.77 -22.34
N VAL A 508 23.40 1.74 -21.97
CA VAL A 508 21.96 1.84 -21.61
C VAL A 508 21.68 2.84 -20.49
N VAL A 509 22.64 3.05 -19.58
CA VAL A 509 22.54 4.02 -18.48
C VAL A 509 22.24 5.43 -18.97
N PHE A 510 22.58 5.79 -20.21
CA PHE A 510 22.29 7.12 -20.73
C PHE A 510 20.82 7.35 -21.09
N ILE A 511 20.03 6.29 -21.28
CA ILE A 511 18.61 6.38 -21.62
C ILE A 511 17.81 7.07 -20.51
N GLN A 512 18.16 6.87 -19.25
CA GLN A 512 17.47 7.54 -18.13
C GLN A 512 17.62 9.07 -18.21
N TYR A 513 18.77 9.56 -18.69
CA TYR A 513 18.99 11.00 -18.86
C TYR A 513 18.23 11.53 -20.06
N LEU A 514 18.19 10.79 -21.18
CA LEU A 514 17.38 11.16 -22.34
C LEU A 514 15.90 11.24 -21.97
N ALA A 515 15.39 10.28 -21.21
CA ALA A 515 14.02 10.28 -20.72
C ALA A 515 13.74 11.47 -19.78
N ALA A 516 14.64 11.76 -18.83
CA ALA A 516 14.50 12.91 -17.95
C ALA A 516 14.51 14.25 -18.73
N LEU A 517 15.41 14.40 -19.71
CA LEU A 517 15.46 15.56 -20.59
C LEU A 517 14.20 15.68 -21.45
N ALA A 518 13.69 14.57 -21.99
CA ALA A 518 12.46 14.55 -22.77
C ALA A 518 11.26 14.99 -21.93
N ILE A 519 11.18 14.57 -20.67
CA ILE A 519 10.13 15.01 -19.74
C ILE A 519 10.27 16.51 -19.46
N VAL A 520 11.47 17.00 -19.11
CA VAL A 520 11.69 18.43 -18.84
C VAL A 520 11.30 19.27 -20.06
N ASN A 521 11.73 18.85 -21.26
CA ASN A 521 11.36 19.48 -22.51
C ASN A 521 9.84 19.47 -22.71
N GLY A 522 9.20 18.31 -22.52
CA GLY A 522 7.76 18.14 -22.62
C GLY A 522 7.01 19.12 -21.72
N ILE A 523 7.44 19.28 -20.46
CA ILE A 523 6.86 20.25 -19.53
C ILE A 523 7.06 21.67 -20.04
N HIS A 524 8.28 22.07 -20.41
CA HIS A 524 8.58 23.44 -20.86
C HIS A 524 7.85 23.82 -22.16
N THR A 525 7.53 22.85 -23.00
CA THR A 525 6.78 23.06 -24.25
C THR A 525 5.27 22.85 -24.13
N TYR A 526 4.78 22.47 -22.94
CA TYR A 526 3.38 22.02 -22.77
C TYR A 526 2.37 23.13 -23.08
N ASP A 527 2.53 24.32 -22.48
CA ASP A 527 1.65 25.47 -22.70
C ASP A 527 2.36 26.79 -22.36
N ARG A 528 1.68 27.92 -22.55
CA ARG A 528 2.16 29.26 -22.24
C ARG A 528 2.63 29.35 -20.79
N ASN A 529 3.79 29.99 -20.61
CA ASN A 529 4.47 30.18 -19.32
C ASN A 529 5.07 28.92 -18.68
N TYR A 530 4.83 27.70 -19.19
CA TYR A 530 5.46 26.50 -18.64
C TYR A 530 6.99 26.51 -18.82
N SER A 531 7.49 27.16 -19.86
CA SER A 531 8.93 27.39 -20.08
C SER A 531 9.60 28.19 -18.96
N LEU A 532 8.82 28.90 -18.12
CA LEU A 532 9.32 29.67 -16.98
C LEU A 532 9.34 28.85 -15.68
N LEU A 533 8.76 27.64 -15.68
CA LEU A 533 8.75 26.80 -14.49
C LEU A 533 10.20 26.43 -14.11
N PRO A 534 10.59 26.66 -12.85
CA PRO A 534 11.95 26.45 -12.38
C PRO A 534 12.21 24.96 -12.12
N ILE A 535 12.22 24.18 -13.20
CA ILE A 535 12.40 22.74 -13.18
C ILE A 535 13.89 22.41 -13.25
N LYS A 536 14.33 21.45 -12.43
CA LYS A 536 15.72 21.00 -12.35
C LYS A 536 15.78 19.48 -12.34
N LEU A 537 16.78 18.92 -12.99
CA LEU A 537 17.09 17.50 -12.90
C LEU A 537 17.96 17.26 -11.67
N LYS A 538 17.51 16.41 -10.74
CA LYS A 538 18.34 15.86 -9.67
C LYS A 538 18.86 14.50 -10.13
N TRP A 539 20.18 14.44 -10.25
CA TRP A 539 20.85 13.25 -10.75
C TRP A 539 20.60 12.04 -9.83
N PRO A 540 20.38 10.83 -10.39
CA PRO A 540 20.44 10.50 -11.81
C PRO A 540 19.09 10.49 -12.55
N ASN A 541 17.96 10.52 -11.86
CA ASN A 541 16.67 10.13 -12.45
C ASN A 541 15.47 10.95 -11.96
N ASP A 542 15.67 11.99 -11.14
CA ASP A 542 14.55 12.74 -10.57
C ASP A 542 14.44 14.14 -11.17
N ILE A 543 13.22 14.69 -11.18
CA ILE A 543 12.92 16.04 -11.62
C ILE A 543 12.37 16.82 -10.40
N TYR A 544 12.74 18.08 -10.27
CA TYR A 544 12.37 18.93 -9.14
C TYR A 544 11.79 20.21 -9.69
N ALA A 545 10.82 20.80 -8.98
CA ALA A 545 10.31 22.13 -9.26
C ALA A 545 10.42 22.96 -7.98
N LEU A 546 10.75 24.25 -8.08
CA LEU A 546 10.64 25.12 -6.90
C LEU A 546 9.18 25.24 -6.49
N ASP A 547 8.95 25.23 -5.18
CA ASP A 547 7.62 25.45 -4.62
C ASP A 547 7.17 26.88 -4.98
N PRO A 548 6.01 27.05 -5.65
CA PRO A 548 5.51 28.35 -6.07
C PRO A 548 5.19 29.29 -4.89
N SER A 549 5.00 28.76 -3.67
CA SER A 549 4.78 29.56 -2.46
C SER A 549 6.04 30.30 -1.97
N ILE A 550 7.22 29.92 -2.48
CA ILE A 550 8.53 30.45 -2.04
C ILE A 550 8.93 31.70 -2.83
N HIS A 551 8.06 32.20 -3.70
CA HIS A 551 8.25 33.43 -4.46
C HIS A 551 8.36 34.72 -3.62
N GLN A 552 8.27 34.67 -2.29
CA GLN A 552 8.37 35.85 -1.42
C GLN A 552 9.64 35.99 -0.58
N LEU A 553 10.62 35.08 -0.65
CA LEU A 553 11.84 35.18 0.18
C LEU A 553 13.15 35.09 -0.63
N PRO A 554 14.21 35.84 -0.24
CA PRO A 554 15.46 35.87 -0.97
C PRO A 554 16.17 34.53 -0.91
N ARG A 555 16.65 34.11 -2.09
CA ARG A 555 17.28 32.83 -2.45
C ARG A 555 18.10 32.19 -1.32
N ARG A 556 17.57 31.09 -0.76
CA ARG A 556 18.36 30.01 -0.11
C ARG A 556 18.01 28.67 -0.75
N THR A 557 19.00 27.81 -0.86
CA THR A 557 18.99 26.51 -1.57
C THR A 557 18.20 25.40 -0.85
N SER A 558 17.65 25.65 0.33
CA SER A 558 16.99 24.66 1.20
C SER A 558 15.54 24.34 0.86
N ASP A 559 14.97 25.04 -0.12
CA ASP A 559 13.51 25.25 -0.18
C ASP A 559 12.84 24.55 -1.41
N ILE A 560 13.49 23.54 -1.99
CA ILE A 560 13.01 22.87 -3.22
C ILE A 560 12.12 21.67 -2.87
N GLN A 561 10.86 21.64 -3.31
CA GLN A 561 9.99 20.46 -3.20
C GLN A 561 10.20 19.49 -4.38
N SER A 562 10.07 18.19 -4.13
CA SER A 562 10.31 17.12 -5.09
C SER A 562 9.06 16.78 -5.92
N ILE A 563 9.19 16.73 -7.25
CA ILE A 563 8.25 16.04 -8.15
C ILE A 563 9.05 14.97 -8.88
N SER A 564 9.38 13.91 -8.16
CA SER A 564 10.12 12.79 -8.72
C SER A 564 9.32 12.20 -9.91
N LEU A 565 9.99 11.71 -10.95
CA LEU A 565 9.45 10.81 -11.98
C LEU A 565 10.47 9.69 -12.13
N PRO A 566 10.17 8.41 -11.82
CA PRO A 566 11.16 7.37 -11.85
C PRO A 566 11.34 6.89 -13.29
N THR A 567 12.57 6.94 -13.79
CA THR A 567 13.01 6.12 -14.92
C THR A 567 13.63 4.86 -14.35
N SER A 568 12.87 3.76 -14.26
CA SER A 568 13.44 2.45 -13.94
C SER A 568 13.97 1.82 -15.24
N GLN A 569 15.18 1.30 -15.19
CA GLN A 569 15.76 0.47 -16.25
C GLN A 569 15.89 -0.95 -15.73
N HIS A 570 15.26 -1.89 -16.42
CA HIS A 570 15.47 -3.30 -16.20
C HIS A 570 16.14 -3.90 -17.42
N LYS A 571 17.26 -4.60 -17.19
CA LYS A 571 17.91 -5.44 -18.20
C LYS A 571 17.23 -6.80 -18.16
N SER A 572 16.46 -7.13 -19.18
CA SER A 572 16.04 -8.50 -19.49
C SER A 572 17.13 -9.20 -20.26
#